data_AF-A0A958T579-F1
#
_entry.id   AF-A0A958T579-F1
#
_cell.length_a   1.000
_cell.length_b   1.000
_cell.length_c   1.000
_cell.angle_alpha   90.00
_cell.angle_beta   90.00
_cell.angle_gamma   90.00
#
_symmetry.space_group_name_H-M   'P 1'
#
loop_
_entity.id
_entity.type
_entity.pdbx_description
1 polymer ?
#
loop_
_entity_poly.entity_id
_entity_poly.type
_entity_poly.pdbx_seq_one_letter_code
_entity_poly.pdbx_strand_id
1 'polypeptide(L)'
;MKDTYDVIIVGSGLGGLVSANLLAKEGLRVCLLEKNQQFGGNLQTFSRDKVIFDTGVHYIGGLAQGQNLYRYFSYLGIMNALKLHPMDPEGFDIVTFNDDPQDYPYAQGYEAFSNTLLKQFPQESQAITTYIKTLKWVCSNFPLYNLEPKEAGYNMEVFQMGAKSFIDSLTENETLRAVLA
;
A
#
# COMPACT_ATOMS: atom_id res chain seq x y z
N MET A 1 36.05 2.89 12.44
CA MET A 1 34.89 3.79 12.36
C MET A 1 35.39 5.16 11.93
N LYS A 2 34.56 5.97 11.26
CA LYS A 2 34.92 7.39 11.07
C LYS A 2 34.69 8.12 12.39
N ASP A 3 35.55 9.07 12.71
CA ASP A 3 35.49 9.76 14.02
C ASP A 3 34.37 10.82 14.08
N THR A 4 33.75 11.15 12.95
CA THR A 4 32.70 12.17 12.85
C THR A 4 31.62 11.77 11.83
N TYR A 5 30.36 12.00 12.21
CA TYR A 5 29.16 11.83 11.40
C TYR A 5 28.40 13.15 11.34
N ASP A 6 27.74 13.43 10.22
CA ASP A 6 26.92 14.63 10.03
C ASP A 6 25.50 14.40 10.58
N VAL A 7 25.01 13.16 10.50
CA VAL A 7 23.69 12.76 11.00
C VAL A 7 23.77 11.42 11.71
N ILE A 8 23.12 11.31 12.87
CA ILE A 8 22.89 10.04 13.56
C ILE A 8 21.40 9.73 13.52
N ILE A 9 21.05 8.54 13.07
CA ILE A 9 19.68 8.02 13.02
C ILE A 9 19.61 6.82 13.96
N VAL A 10 18.64 6.83 14.88
CA VAL A 10 18.42 5.76 15.84
C VAL A 10 17.17 4.98 15.44
N GLY A 11 17.35 3.70 15.11
CA GLY A 11 16.33 2.77 14.64
C GLY A 11 16.42 2.54 13.13
N SER A 12 16.54 1.27 12.73
CA SER A 12 16.61 0.83 11.33
C SER A 12 15.27 0.33 10.77
N GLY A 13 14.16 0.90 11.25
CA GLY A 13 12.87 0.71 10.59
C GLY A 13 12.86 1.34 9.19
N LEU A 14 11.78 1.13 8.44
CA LEU A 14 11.64 1.65 7.07
C LEU A 14 11.96 3.15 6.96
N GLY A 15 11.41 3.96 7.87
CA GLY A 15 11.68 5.40 7.91
C GLY A 15 13.17 5.73 8.12
N GLY A 16 13.83 5.07 9.07
CA GLY A 16 15.26 5.28 9.34
C GLY A 16 16.15 4.84 8.19
N LEU A 17 15.86 3.70 7.57
CA LEU A 17 16.57 3.20 6.39
C LEU A 17 16.41 4.14 5.18
N VAL A 18 15.19 4.60 4.90
CA VAL A 18 14.92 5.55 3.82
C VAL A 18 15.62 6.87 4.09
N SER A 19 15.49 7.45 5.29
CA SER A 19 16.18 8.69 5.65
C SER A 19 17.71 8.55 5.54
N ALA A 20 18.28 7.45 6.01
CA ALA A 20 19.72 7.19 5.89
C ALA A 20 20.17 7.13 4.43
N ASN A 21 19.41 6.44 3.57
CA ASN A 21 19.69 6.33 2.14
C ASN A 21 19.66 7.70 1.46
N LEU A 22 18.62 8.50 1.71
CA LEU A 22 18.46 9.83 1.13
C LEU A 22 19.58 10.78 1.56
N LEU A 23 19.84 10.88 2.87
CA LEU A 23 20.88 11.78 3.38
C LEU A 23 22.29 11.36 2.91
N ALA A 24 22.56 10.05 2.80
CA ALA A 24 23.81 9.56 2.25
C ALA A 24 23.95 9.86 0.75
N LYS A 25 22.85 9.81 -0.02
CA LYS A 25 22.84 10.22 -1.44
C LYS A 25 23.16 11.71 -1.62
N GLU A 26 22.74 12.54 -0.67
CA GLU A 26 23.10 13.96 -0.60
C GLU A 26 24.53 14.21 -0.07
N GLY A 27 25.35 13.16 0.09
CA GLY A 27 26.76 13.25 0.46
C GLY A 27 27.03 13.36 1.96
N LEU A 28 26.01 13.28 2.82
CA LEU A 28 26.17 13.33 4.27
C LEU A 28 26.74 12.01 4.82
N ARG A 29 27.57 12.11 5.85
CA ARG A 29 28.08 10.96 6.60
C ARG A 29 27.04 10.56 7.64
N VAL A 30 26.28 9.52 7.35
CA VAL A 30 25.19 9.05 8.22
C VAL A 30 25.66 7.87 9.08
N CYS A 31 25.36 7.91 10.37
CA CYS A 31 25.42 6.77 11.28
C CYS A 31 23.99 6.27 11.53
N LEU A 32 23.70 5.02 11.15
CA LEU A 32 22.43 4.37 11.48
C LEU A 32 22.66 3.35 12.58
N LEU A 33 21.95 3.50 13.70
CA LEU A 33 22.04 2.63 14.86
C LEU A 33 20.80 1.74 14.94
N GLU A 34 20.99 0.44 15.17
CA GLU A 34 19.93 -0.52 15.41
C GLU A 34 20.18 -1.24 16.73
N LYS A 35 19.15 -1.35 17.58
CA LYS A 35 19.26 -2.03 18.88
C LYS A 35 19.15 -3.55 18.75
N ASN A 36 18.46 -4.02 17.71
CA ASN A 36 18.23 -5.44 17.44
C ASN A 36 19.37 -6.02 16.57
N GLN A 37 19.38 -7.34 16.44
CA GLN A 37 20.38 -8.03 15.58
C GLN A 37 20.10 -7.89 14.08
N GLN A 38 18.84 -7.59 13.73
CA GLN A 38 18.37 -7.50 12.36
C GLN A 38 17.81 -6.09 12.10
N PHE A 39 17.99 -5.60 10.87
CA PHE A 39 17.38 -4.36 10.42
C PHE A 39 15.91 -4.54 10.04
N GLY A 40 15.16 -3.45 9.91
CA GLY A 40 13.81 -3.46 9.33
C GLY A 40 12.68 -3.10 10.30
N GLY A 41 12.92 -3.06 11.62
CA GLY A 41 11.88 -2.75 12.61
C GLY A 41 10.67 -3.68 12.47
N ASN A 42 9.47 -3.13 12.20
CA ASN A 42 8.24 -3.90 12.02
C ASN A 42 8.15 -4.67 10.69
N LEU A 43 9.14 -4.53 9.81
CA LEU A 43 9.30 -5.31 8.58
C LEU A 43 10.15 -6.58 8.80
N GLN A 44 10.48 -6.90 10.04
CA GLN A 44 11.22 -8.11 10.36
C GLN A 44 10.34 -9.35 10.20
N THR A 45 11.02 -10.47 10.01
CA THR A 45 10.44 -11.80 10.06
C THR A 45 11.04 -12.54 11.25
N PHE A 46 10.29 -13.48 11.81
CA PHE A 46 10.82 -14.42 12.79
C PHE A 46 10.52 -15.85 12.35
N SER A 47 11.31 -16.80 12.83
CA SER A 47 11.04 -18.21 12.61
C SER A 47 10.60 -18.90 13.88
N ARG A 48 9.57 -19.74 13.76
CA ARG A 48 9.12 -20.66 14.79
C ARG A 48 8.87 -22.01 14.14
N ASP A 49 9.43 -23.08 14.70
CA ASP A 49 9.29 -24.44 14.19
C ASP A 49 9.65 -24.58 12.69
N LYS A 50 10.71 -23.86 12.26
CA LYS A 50 11.20 -23.77 10.86
C LYS A 50 10.23 -23.14 9.87
N VAL A 51 9.15 -22.52 10.35
CA VAL A 51 8.24 -21.70 9.56
C VAL A 51 8.63 -20.23 9.75
N ILE A 52 8.57 -19.44 8.68
CA ILE A 52 8.87 -18.01 8.69
C ILE A 52 7.54 -17.26 8.80
N PHE A 53 7.50 -16.26 9.67
CA PHE A 53 6.35 -15.41 9.92
C PHE A 53 6.74 -13.95 9.74
N ASP A 54 5.90 -13.19 9.06
CA ASP A 54 6.00 -11.74 8.99
C ASP A 54 5.40 -11.11 10.26
N THR A 55 6.01 -10.05 10.80
CA THR A 55 5.45 -9.36 11.98
C THR A 55 4.37 -8.33 11.64
N GLY A 56 4.15 -8.00 10.37
CA GLY A 56 3.12 -7.04 9.98
C GLY A 56 2.88 -6.93 8.47
N VAL A 57 3.91 -6.55 7.71
CA VAL A 57 3.78 -6.39 6.25
C VAL A 57 4.03 -7.73 5.57
N HIS A 58 3.04 -8.24 4.84
CA HIS A 58 3.07 -9.55 4.18
C HIS A 58 2.92 -9.47 2.65
N TYR A 59 2.38 -8.37 2.11
CA TYR A 59 2.50 -8.00 0.69
C TYR A 59 2.47 -6.48 0.52
N ILE A 60 2.86 -6.00 -0.67
CA ILE A 60 2.81 -4.58 -1.05
C ILE A 60 2.33 -4.42 -2.49
N GLY A 61 1.52 -3.39 -2.74
CA GLY A 61 1.08 -3.00 -4.09
C GLY A 61 2.00 -1.95 -4.73
N GLY A 62 1.65 -1.44 -5.90
CA GLY A 62 2.29 -0.23 -6.44
C GLY A 62 3.68 -0.43 -7.07
N LEU A 63 4.10 -1.68 -7.30
CA LEU A 63 5.44 -2.02 -7.79
C LEU A 63 5.53 -2.33 -9.29
N ALA A 64 4.42 -2.30 -10.03
CA ALA A 64 4.50 -2.38 -11.49
C ALA A 64 5.13 -1.09 -12.04
N GLN A 65 5.79 -1.18 -13.20
CA GLN A 65 6.46 -0.04 -13.81
C GLN A 65 5.50 1.16 -13.96
N GLY A 66 5.93 2.32 -13.48
CA GLY A 66 5.15 3.57 -13.51
C GLY A 66 4.22 3.78 -12.31
N GLN A 67 3.99 2.77 -11.47
CA GLN A 67 3.22 2.93 -10.24
C GLN A 67 4.05 3.64 -9.14
N ASN A 68 3.37 4.06 -8.07
CA ASN A 68 3.94 4.92 -7.03
C ASN A 68 5.18 4.29 -6.35
N LEU A 69 5.07 3.09 -5.77
CA LEU A 69 6.17 2.46 -5.04
C LEU A 69 7.31 2.03 -5.96
N TYR A 70 7.03 1.66 -7.22
CA TYR A 70 8.06 1.44 -8.23
C TYR A 70 8.96 2.68 -8.38
N ARG A 71 8.38 3.88 -8.46
CA ARG A 71 9.13 5.14 -8.60
C ARG A 71 9.99 5.40 -7.36
N TYR A 72 9.45 5.23 -6.15
CA TYR A 72 10.20 5.36 -4.90
C TYR A 72 11.38 4.37 -4.83
N PHE A 73 11.11 3.09 -5.06
CA PHE A 73 12.11 2.03 -4.91
C PHE A 73 13.20 2.11 -5.98
N SER A 74 12.83 2.58 -7.18
CA SER A 74 13.79 2.90 -8.24
C SER A 74 14.71 4.04 -7.82
N TYR A 75 14.17 5.13 -7.26
CA TYR A 75 14.96 6.26 -6.78
C TYR A 75 15.91 5.88 -5.63
N LEU A 76 15.43 5.06 -4.69
CA LEU A 76 16.24 4.48 -3.60
C LEU A 76 17.32 3.51 -4.10
N GLY A 77 17.23 3.06 -5.35
CA GLY A 77 18.21 2.16 -5.98
C GLY A 77 18.06 0.69 -5.58
N ILE A 78 16.91 0.31 -5.03
CA ILE A 78 16.67 -1.05 -4.52
C ILE A 78 15.84 -1.91 -5.46
N MET A 79 15.14 -1.31 -6.43
CA MET A 79 14.17 -2.03 -7.29
C MET A 79 14.76 -3.27 -7.96
N ASN A 80 15.97 -3.16 -8.53
CA ASN A 80 16.63 -4.27 -9.23
C ASN A 80 17.18 -5.36 -8.29
N ALA A 81 17.27 -5.09 -6.98
CA ALA A 81 17.72 -6.05 -5.99
C ALA A 81 16.58 -6.90 -5.40
N LEU A 82 15.31 -6.50 -5.64
CA LEU A 82 14.15 -7.18 -5.10
C LEU A 82 13.74 -8.39 -5.95
N LYS A 83 13.43 -9.50 -5.28
CA LYS A 83 12.85 -10.69 -5.89
C LYS A 83 11.33 -10.65 -5.67
N LEU A 84 10.63 -10.06 -6.63
CA LEU A 84 9.19 -9.87 -6.53
C LEU A 84 8.46 -11.07 -7.15
N HIS A 85 7.41 -11.51 -6.46
CA HIS A 85 6.48 -12.53 -6.93
C HIS A 85 5.09 -11.90 -7.02
N PRO A 86 4.50 -11.79 -8.22
CA PRO A 86 3.12 -11.32 -8.36
C PRO A 86 2.17 -12.23 -7.58
N MET A 87 1.20 -11.63 -6.88
CA MET A 87 0.08 -12.38 -6.31
C MET A 87 -0.89 -12.83 -7.41
N ASP A 88 -1.90 -13.61 -7.04
CA ASP A 88 -2.97 -14.01 -7.96
C ASP A 88 -3.63 -12.77 -8.58
N PRO A 89 -3.61 -12.61 -9.92
CA PRO A 89 -4.24 -11.46 -10.57
C PRO A 89 -5.78 -11.48 -10.49
N GLU A 90 -6.42 -12.63 -10.30
CA GLU A 90 -7.87 -12.76 -10.28
C GLU A 90 -8.48 -12.65 -8.88
N GLY A 91 -7.67 -12.79 -7.83
CA GLY A 91 -8.12 -12.77 -6.44
C GLY A 91 -6.97 -12.77 -5.44
N PHE A 92 -6.27 -11.65 -5.29
CA PHE A 92 -5.15 -11.56 -4.34
C PHE A 92 -5.62 -11.55 -2.87
N ASP A 93 -6.84 -11.06 -2.63
CA ASP A 93 -7.59 -11.18 -1.39
C ASP A 93 -8.98 -11.74 -1.69
N ILE A 94 -9.60 -12.42 -0.72
CA ILE A 94 -10.94 -12.99 -0.86
C ILE A 94 -11.76 -12.64 0.39
N VAL A 95 -12.90 -11.97 0.18
CA VAL A 95 -13.88 -11.71 1.24
C VAL A 95 -14.88 -12.86 1.28
N THR A 96 -15.16 -13.36 2.48
CA THR A 96 -16.11 -14.45 2.74
C THR A 96 -17.01 -14.09 3.91
N PHE A 97 -18.23 -14.62 3.91
CA PHE A 97 -19.19 -14.44 5.00
C PHE A 97 -19.69 -15.80 5.49
N ASN A 98 -19.86 -15.95 6.81
CA ASN A 98 -20.24 -17.25 7.38
C ASN A 98 -21.57 -17.80 6.82
N ASP A 99 -22.51 -16.90 6.51
CA ASP A 99 -23.85 -17.24 6.04
C ASP A 99 -23.99 -17.15 4.50
N ASP A 100 -22.90 -16.92 3.78
CA ASP A 100 -22.87 -16.87 2.32
C ASP A 100 -21.78 -17.81 1.76
N PRO A 101 -22.15 -18.87 1.03
CA PRO A 101 -21.17 -19.77 0.43
C PRO A 101 -20.39 -19.15 -0.75
N GLN A 102 -20.73 -17.93 -1.16
CA GLN A 102 -20.06 -17.21 -2.23
C GLN A 102 -18.79 -16.51 -1.74
N ASP A 103 -17.69 -16.74 -2.44
CA ASP A 103 -16.45 -15.98 -2.29
C ASP A 103 -16.49 -14.69 -3.12
N TYR A 104 -15.92 -13.60 -2.61
CA TYR A 104 -15.79 -12.31 -3.29
C TYR A 104 -14.31 -11.96 -3.48
N PRO A 105 -13.69 -12.41 -4.60
CA PRO A 105 -12.28 -12.19 -4.85
C PRO A 105 -11.99 -10.75 -5.28
N TYR A 106 -10.88 -10.19 -4.78
CA TYR A 106 -10.34 -8.91 -5.21
C TYR A 106 -9.31 -9.15 -6.30
N ALA A 107 -9.71 -8.93 -7.55
CA ALA A 107 -8.80 -8.97 -8.68
C ALA A 107 -7.86 -7.75 -8.70
N GLN A 108 -6.67 -7.92 -9.26
CA GLN A 108 -5.65 -6.86 -9.29
C GLN A 108 -5.99 -5.78 -10.31
N GLY A 109 -6.01 -4.53 -9.83
CA GLY A 109 -6.21 -3.35 -10.65
C GLY A 109 -7.69 -3.01 -10.84
N TYR A 110 -7.95 -1.72 -11.10
CA TYR A 110 -9.29 -1.16 -11.08
C TYR A 110 -10.28 -1.81 -12.05
N GLU A 111 -9.82 -2.18 -13.24
CA GLU A 111 -10.69 -2.77 -14.28
C GLU A 111 -11.06 -4.20 -13.93
N ALA A 112 -10.07 -5.05 -13.60
CA ALA A 112 -10.32 -6.43 -13.21
C ALA A 112 -11.19 -6.50 -11.94
N PHE A 113 -10.87 -5.69 -10.92
CA PHE A 113 -11.68 -5.57 -9.71
C PHE A 113 -13.13 -5.20 -10.02
N SER A 114 -13.35 -4.15 -10.82
CA SER A 114 -14.70 -3.73 -11.21
C SER A 114 -15.43 -4.82 -11.98
N ASN A 115 -14.77 -5.48 -12.93
CA ASN A 115 -15.38 -6.53 -13.75
C ASN A 115 -15.75 -7.76 -12.93
N THR A 116 -14.94 -8.13 -11.95
CA THR A 116 -15.23 -9.23 -11.01
C THR A 116 -16.48 -8.93 -10.18
N LEU A 117 -16.56 -7.73 -9.60
CA LEU A 117 -17.76 -7.33 -8.84
C LEU A 117 -19.01 -7.23 -9.73
N LEU A 118 -18.90 -6.72 -10.95
CA LEU A 118 -20.04 -6.61 -11.87
C LEU A 118 -20.62 -7.97 -12.28
N LYS A 119 -19.82 -9.04 -12.30
CA LYS A 119 -20.32 -10.40 -12.54
C LYS A 119 -21.21 -10.88 -11.39
N GLN A 120 -20.87 -10.52 -10.15
CA GLN A 120 -21.58 -10.95 -8.95
C GLN A 120 -22.74 -10.01 -8.58
N PHE A 121 -22.61 -8.72 -8.91
CA PHE A 121 -23.59 -7.66 -8.63
C PHE A 121 -23.97 -6.89 -9.91
N PRO A 122 -24.56 -7.54 -10.92
CA PRO A 122 -24.84 -6.91 -12.22
C PRO A 122 -25.77 -5.70 -12.13
N GLN A 123 -26.63 -5.64 -11.11
CA GLN A 123 -27.55 -4.52 -10.87
C GLN A 123 -26.88 -3.29 -10.22
N GLU A 124 -25.66 -3.45 -9.70
CA GLU A 124 -24.95 -2.43 -8.92
C GLU A 124 -23.90 -1.66 -9.76
N SER A 125 -24.05 -1.68 -11.08
CA SER A 125 -23.04 -1.15 -12.00
C SER A 125 -22.71 0.33 -11.76
N GLN A 126 -23.74 1.13 -11.46
CA GLN A 126 -23.55 2.55 -11.16
C GLN A 126 -22.79 2.75 -9.83
N ALA A 127 -23.10 1.95 -8.80
CA ALA A 127 -22.45 2.02 -7.49
C ALA A 127 -20.96 1.67 -7.61
N ILE A 128 -20.64 0.53 -8.25
CA ILE A 128 -19.27 0.06 -8.47
C ILE A 128 -18.46 1.05 -9.31
N THR A 129 -19.04 1.56 -10.40
CA THR A 129 -18.37 2.55 -11.25
C THR A 129 -18.05 3.84 -10.47
N THR A 130 -18.99 4.27 -9.63
CA THR A 130 -18.82 5.47 -8.79
C THR A 130 -17.74 5.25 -7.74
N TYR A 131 -17.75 4.09 -7.07
CA TYR A 131 -16.72 3.69 -6.11
C TYR A 131 -15.32 3.78 -6.72
N ILE A 132 -15.11 3.17 -7.89
CA ILE A 132 -13.80 3.15 -8.56
C ILE A 132 -13.36 4.54 -9.02
N LYS A 133 -14.28 5.36 -9.53
CA LYS A 133 -13.98 6.75 -9.90
C LYS A 133 -13.55 7.56 -8.67
N THR A 134 -14.27 7.42 -7.56
CA THR A 134 -13.94 8.11 -6.31
C THR A 134 -12.61 7.64 -5.75
N LEU A 135 -12.31 6.35 -5.72
CA LEU A 135 -11.00 5.84 -5.30
C LEU A 135 -9.85 6.46 -6.11
N LYS A 136 -9.98 6.50 -7.44
CA LYS A 136 -8.98 7.13 -8.31
C LYS A 136 -8.83 8.62 -8.03
N TRP A 137 -9.95 9.33 -7.85
CA TRP A 137 -9.94 10.75 -7.51
C TRP A 137 -9.29 11.01 -6.14
N VAL A 138 -9.64 10.22 -5.12
CA VAL A 138 -9.02 10.27 -3.79
C VAL A 138 -7.50 10.12 -3.94
N CYS A 139 -7.02 9.07 -4.60
CA CYS A 139 -5.60 8.84 -4.84
C CYS A 139 -4.91 9.98 -5.63
N SER A 140 -5.58 10.57 -6.62
CA SER A 140 -5.01 11.70 -7.38
C SER A 140 -4.87 12.98 -6.55
N ASN A 141 -5.62 13.11 -5.46
CA ASN A 141 -5.60 14.28 -4.57
C ASN A 141 -4.59 14.16 -3.42
N PHE A 142 -3.71 13.15 -3.42
CA PHE A 142 -2.59 13.04 -2.50
C PHE A 142 -1.27 13.35 -3.23
N PRO A 143 -0.70 14.57 -3.09
CA PRO A 143 0.50 14.97 -3.83
C PRO A 143 1.67 13.98 -3.66
N LEU A 144 1.93 13.56 -2.42
CA LEU A 144 3.02 12.62 -2.14
C LEU A 144 2.78 11.26 -2.80
N TYR A 145 1.54 10.76 -2.87
CA TYR A 145 1.24 9.51 -3.58
C TYR A 145 1.65 9.58 -5.07
N ASN A 146 1.53 10.77 -5.67
CA ASN A 146 1.85 11.02 -7.08
C ASN A 146 3.27 11.56 -7.31
N LEU A 147 4.08 11.70 -6.24
CA LEU A 147 5.40 12.34 -6.25
C LEU A 147 5.34 13.81 -6.72
N GLU A 148 4.25 14.49 -6.39
CA GLU A 148 4.09 15.92 -6.61
C GLU A 148 4.63 16.71 -5.41
N PRO A 149 5.17 17.92 -5.65
CA PRO A 149 5.71 18.76 -4.58
C PRO A 149 4.65 19.09 -3.53
N LYS A 150 5.07 19.18 -2.25
CA LYS A 150 4.15 19.43 -1.11
C LYS A 150 3.45 20.79 -1.22
N GLU A 151 4.02 21.73 -1.97
CA GLU A 151 3.45 23.04 -2.26
C GLU A 151 2.08 22.96 -2.97
N ALA A 152 1.72 21.81 -3.55
CA ALA A 152 0.39 21.56 -4.11
C ALA A 152 -0.73 21.61 -3.05
N GLY A 153 -0.41 21.47 -1.76
CA GLY A 153 -1.39 21.41 -0.67
C GLY A 153 -2.19 20.10 -0.68
N TYR A 154 -2.89 19.82 0.40
CA TYR A 154 -3.78 18.67 0.49
C TYR A 154 -5.21 19.09 0.21
N ASN A 155 -5.93 18.33 -0.62
CA ASN A 155 -7.37 18.54 -0.78
C ASN A 155 -8.10 18.10 0.50
N MET A 156 -8.56 19.08 1.28
CA MET A 156 -9.23 18.83 2.55
C MET A 156 -10.56 18.10 2.41
N GLU A 157 -11.22 18.14 1.24
CA GLU A 157 -12.45 17.39 0.98
C GLU A 157 -12.23 15.89 1.16
N VAL A 158 -11.08 15.38 0.69
CA VAL A 158 -10.72 13.97 0.80
C VAL A 158 -10.59 13.54 2.27
N PHE A 159 -10.02 14.40 3.12
CA PHE A 159 -9.83 14.12 4.55
C PHE A 159 -11.13 14.14 5.36
N GLN A 160 -12.19 14.76 4.81
CA GLN A 160 -13.50 14.82 5.46
C GLN A 160 -14.44 13.69 5.00
N MET A 161 -14.05 12.93 3.97
CA MET A 161 -14.87 11.87 3.43
C MET A 161 -14.78 10.60 4.29
N GLY A 162 -15.84 10.32 5.05
CA GLY A 162 -15.93 9.09 5.84
C GLY A 162 -16.15 7.87 4.94
N ALA A 163 -15.25 6.89 4.99
CA ALA A 163 -15.30 5.70 4.14
C ALA A 163 -16.65 4.96 4.22
N LYS A 164 -17.13 4.68 5.44
CA LYS A 164 -18.42 4.02 5.67
C LYS A 164 -19.58 4.83 5.10
N SER A 165 -19.68 6.12 5.45
CA SER A 165 -20.79 6.97 4.98
C SER A 165 -20.81 7.11 3.46
N PHE A 166 -19.63 7.15 2.83
CA PHE A 166 -19.50 7.13 1.39
C PHE A 166 -20.01 5.81 0.79
N ILE A 167 -19.53 4.65 1.27
CA ILE A 167 -19.95 3.33 0.78
C ILE A 167 -21.46 3.13 0.98
N ASP A 168 -21.99 3.49 2.15
CA ASP A 168 -23.43 3.41 2.44
C ASP A 168 -24.26 4.22 1.42
N SER A 169 -23.74 5.36 0.97
CA SER A 169 -24.44 6.23 0.00
C SER A 169 -24.50 5.67 -1.43
N LEU A 170 -23.70 4.65 -1.76
CA LEU A 170 -23.58 4.14 -3.14
C LEU A 170 -24.67 3.14 -3.52
N THR A 171 -25.15 2.35 -2.57
CA THR A 171 -26.08 1.24 -2.80
C THR A 171 -26.77 0.87 -1.49
N GLU A 172 -27.97 0.29 -1.54
CA GLU A 172 -28.63 -0.32 -0.38
C GLU A 172 -28.28 -1.81 -0.19
N ASN A 173 -27.51 -2.41 -1.12
CA ASN A 173 -27.11 -3.80 -1.04
C ASN A 173 -26.08 -4.02 0.09
N GLU A 174 -26.52 -4.63 1.19
CA GLU A 174 -25.70 -4.84 2.39
C GLU A 174 -24.46 -5.71 2.12
N THR A 175 -24.58 -6.73 1.27
CA THR A 175 -23.45 -7.59 0.89
C THR A 175 -22.42 -6.79 0.10
N LEU A 176 -22.85 -6.00 -0.90
CA LEU A 176 -21.92 -5.16 -1.65
C LEU A 176 -21.27 -4.10 -0.76
N ARG A 177 -22.01 -3.47 0.17
CA ARG A 177 -21.42 -2.54 1.15
C ARG A 177 -20.32 -3.22 1.96
N ALA A 178 -20.56 -4.44 2.44
CA ALA A 178 -19.58 -5.21 3.21
C ALA A 178 -18.37 -5.64 2.37
N VAL A 179 -18.56 -5.97 1.10
CA VAL A 179 -17.50 -6.30 0.13
C VAL A 179 -16.72 -5.07 -0.33
N LEU A 180 -17.21 -3.84 -0.13
CA LEU A 180 -16.46 -2.62 -0.47
C LEU A 180 -15.73 -1.99 0.74
N ALA A 181 -16.07 -2.42 1.95
CA ALA A 181 -15.63 -1.82 3.21
C ALA A 181 -14.18 -2.16 3.62
#